data_AF-A0A2V7RSP8-F1
#
_entry.id   AF-A0A2V7RSP8-F1
#
_cell.length_a   1.000
_cell.length_b   1.000
_cell.length_c   1.000
_cell.angle_alpha   90.00
_cell.angle_beta   90.00
_cell.angle_gamma   90.00
#
_symmetry.space_group_name_H-M   'P 1'
#
loop_
_entity.id
_entity.type
_entity.pdbx_description
1 polymer ?
#
loop_
_entity_poly.entity_id
_entity_poly.type
_entity_poly.pdbx_seq_one_letter_code
_entity_poly.pdbx_strand_id
1 'polypeptide(L)'
;MVEAVPEATILALADPDDRDGDGISGRAGRAPDGRFGRFGRKAEFATLREFIDGALRFELGITTPDHPAEERVNGVPVPAEADPALDPEIDAAGLDLLVDYVRLLAPLAPLQPASAAARDTLQRGERAFHAAGCAACHVPAMRTGRDRNPAFDRKWFRVYSDLLLHDLGPELAGVCGAGATPSEYRTASLVGLRYRTGLLHDGRAASVWAAVLLHGGEAAAARRAFIRLDPAVREYLAAFLHSL
;
A
#
# COMPACT_ATOMS: atom_id res chain seq x y z
N MET A 1 0.59 -12.05 -2.54
CA MET A 1 0.31 -12.37 -1.11
C MET A 1 -0.84 -11.57 -0.50
N VAL A 2 -0.90 -10.24 -0.65
CA VAL A 2 -1.97 -9.39 -0.08
C VAL A 2 -3.39 -9.86 -0.42
N GLU A 3 -3.63 -10.26 -1.68
CA GLU A 3 -4.92 -10.81 -2.12
C GLU A 3 -5.39 -12.02 -1.29
N ALA A 4 -4.45 -12.84 -0.81
CA ALA A 4 -4.74 -14.05 -0.05
C ALA A 4 -4.91 -13.81 1.45
N VAL A 5 -4.80 -12.57 1.94
CA VAL A 5 -5.08 -12.24 3.36
C VAL A 5 -6.60 -12.28 3.60
N PRO A 6 -7.13 -12.98 4.60
CA PRO A 6 -8.56 -12.94 4.90
C PRO A 6 -9.02 -11.52 5.24
N GLU A 7 -10.22 -11.13 4.79
CA GLU A 7 -10.78 -9.81 5.12
C GLU A 7 -10.85 -9.57 6.62
N ALA A 8 -11.31 -10.58 7.37
CA ALA A 8 -11.37 -10.53 8.83
C ALA A 8 -10.02 -10.24 9.50
N THR A 9 -8.89 -10.63 8.89
CA THR A 9 -7.55 -10.33 9.42
C THR A 9 -7.26 -8.83 9.38
N ILE A 10 -7.68 -8.15 8.30
CA ILE A 10 -7.48 -6.71 8.14
C ILE A 10 -8.52 -5.95 8.97
N LEU A 11 -9.78 -6.37 8.95
CA LEU A 11 -10.85 -5.75 9.72
C LEU A 11 -10.62 -5.83 11.24
N ALA A 12 -9.91 -6.85 11.73
CA ALA A 12 -9.53 -6.95 13.13
C ALA A 12 -8.54 -5.86 13.59
N LEU A 13 -7.88 -5.17 12.65
CA LEU A 13 -6.99 -4.03 12.91
C LEU A 13 -7.72 -2.69 12.79
N ALA A 14 -8.96 -2.67 12.29
CA ALA A 14 -9.70 -1.43 12.07
C ALA A 14 -10.27 -0.91 13.40
N ASP A 15 -10.16 0.40 13.59
CA ASP A 15 -10.75 1.11 14.72
C ASP A 15 -11.32 2.47 14.27
N PRO A 16 -12.36 2.48 13.42
CA PRO A 16 -12.87 3.70 12.79
C PRO A 16 -13.42 4.74 13.80
N ASP A 17 -13.73 4.32 15.02
CA ASP A 17 -14.29 5.15 16.08
C ASP A 17 -13.24 5.55 17.14
N ASP A 18 -11.94 5.24 16.94
CA ASP A 18 -10.84 5.53 17.89
C ASP A 18 -11.20 5.15 19.33
N ARG A 19 -11.57 3.88 19.52
CA ARG A 19 -12.15 3.38 20.78
C ARG A 19 -11.12 3.28 21.89
N ASP A 20 -9.84 3.17 21.56
CA ASP A 20 -8.75 3.19 22.53
C ASP A 20 -8.16 4.59 22.77
N GLY A 21 -8.56 5.59 21.97
CA GLY A 21 -8.22 7.00 22.16
C GLY A 21 -6.76 7.31 21.86
N ASP A 22 -6.10 6.50 21.02
CA ASP A 22 -4.72 6.73 20.60
C ASP A 22 -4.61 7.78 19.47
N GLY A 23 -5.76 8.16 18.88
CA GLY A 23 -5.89 9.15 17.82
C GLY A 23 -5.73 8.58 16.41
N ILE A 24 -5.77 7.25 16.25
CA ILE A 24 -5.70 6.53 14.99
C ILE A 24 -7.07 5.91 14.72
N SER A 25 -7.65 6.23 13.56
CA SER A 25 -9.03 5.85 13.21
C SER A 25 -9.07 4.97 11.96
N GLY A 26 -8.12 4.04 11.87
CA GLY A 26 -7.91 3.19 10.70
C GLY A 26 -9.19 2.46 10.28
N ARG A 27 -9.58 2.60 9.01
CA ARG A 27 -10.83 2.01 8.51
C ARG A 27 -10.66 1.24 7.21
N ALA A 28 -11.58 0.33 6.97
CA ALA A 28 -11.62 -0.43 5.73
C ALA A 28 -11.84 0.47 4.50
N GLY A 29 -11.10 0.18 3.43
CA GLY A 29 -11.39 0.70 2.10
C GLY A 29 -12.64 0.05 1.50
N ARG A 30 -13.27 0.75 0.57
CA ARG A 30 -14.42 0.24 -0.19
C ARG A 30 -14.27 0.54 -1.66
N ALA A 31 -14.48 -0.48 -2.49
CA ALA A 31 -14.67 -0.32 -3.91
C ALA A 31 -16.01 0.39 -4.21
N PRO A 32 -16.21 0.94 -5.42
CA PRO A 32 -17.45 1.64 -5.78
C PRO A 32 -18.74 0.83 -5.56
N ASP A 33 -18.66 -0.49 -5.65
CA ASP A 33 -19.78 -1.42 -5.44
C ASP A 33 -19.96 -1.83 -3.96
N GLY A 34 -19.18 -1.24 -3.04
CA GLY A 34 -19.25 -1.47 -1.60
C GLY A 34 -18.43 -2.65 -1.08
N ARG A 35 -17.83 -3.49 -1.97
CA ARG A 35 -16.93 -4.57 -1.55
C ARG A 35 -15.69 -4.02 -0.85
N PHE A 36 -15.10 -4.85 0.00
CA PHE A 36 -13.89 -4.50 0.72
C PHE A 36 -12.73 -4.22 -0.24
N GLY A 37 -12.22 -3.00 -0.20
CA GLY A 37 -11.14 -2.54 -1.06
C GLY A 37 -9.76 -2.76 -0.44
N ARG A 38 -8.83 -3.26 -1.24
CA ARG A 38 -7.48 -3.70 -0.81
C ARG A 38 -6.36 -3.07 -1.62
N PHE A 39 -6.64 -2.78 -2.89
CA PHE A 39 -5.64 -2.33 -3.85
C PHE A 39 -5.90 -0.88 -4.26
N GLY A 40 -4.88 -0.26 -4.86
CA GLY A 40 -4.84 1.18 -5.05
C GLY A 40 -4.36 1.94 -3.81
N ARG A 41 -4.18 3.27 -3.99
CA ARG A 41 -3.74 4.18 -2.92
C ARG A 41 -4.89 4.59 -2.00
N LYS A 42 -6.13 4.52 -2.50
CA LYS A 42 -7.37 4.85 -1.80
C LYS A 42 -8.18 3.60 -1.45
N ALA A 43 -7.57 2.42 -1.55
CA ALA A 43 -8.20 1.13 -1.31
C ALA A 43 -9.53 1.00 -2.09
N GLU A 44 -9.48 1.38 -3.36
CA GLU A 44 -10.65 1.53 -4.24
C GLU A 44 -10.91 0.31 -5.14
N PHE A 45 -10.01 -0.67 -5.16
CA PHE A 45 -10.17 -1.93 -5.89
C PHE A 45 -10.23 -3.12 -4.92
N ALA A 46 -11.20 -4.01 -5.12
CA ALA A 46 -11.42 -5.17 -4.25
C ALA A 46 -10.50 -6.35 -4.61
N THR A 47 -10.19 -6.51 -5.91
CA THR A 47 -9.34 -7.60 -6.41
C THR A 47 -8.10 -7.10 -7.14
N LEU A 48 -7.08 -7.97 -7.27
CA LEU A 48 -5.88 -7.64 -8.03
C LEU A 48 -6.21 -7.48 -9.53
N ARG A 49 -7.16 -8.27 -10.05
CA ARG A 49 -7.65 -8.14 -11.43
C ARG A 49 -8.22 -6.76 -11.69
N GLU A 50 -9.11 -6.27 -10.83
CA GLU A 50 -9.69 -4.92 -10.98
C GLU A 50 -8.63 -3.82 -10.97
N PHE A 51 -7.61 -3.95 -10.10
CA PHE A 51 -6.49 -3.01 -10.08
C PHE A 51 -5.69 -3.02 -11.38
N ILE A 52 -5.41 -4.21 -11.93
CA ILE A 52 -4.66 -4.38 -13.19
C ILE A 52 -5.48 -3.90 -14.39
N ASP A 53 -6.76 -4.25 -14.45
CA ASP A 53 -7.71 -3.79 -15.46
C ASP A 53 -7.81 -2.26 -15.48
N GLY A 54 -7.96 -1.64 -14.31
CA GLY A 54 -7.96 -0.18 -14.18
C GLY A 54 -6.64 0.46 -14.62
N ALA A 55 -5.49 -0.14 -14.31
CA ALA A 55 -4.19 0.38 -14.75
C ALA A 55 -4.01 0.27 -16.27
N LEU A 56 -4.40 -0.85 -16.88
CA LEU A 56 -4.38 -1.03 -18.33
C LEU A 56 -5.20 0.06 -19.01
N ARG A 57 -6.43 0.29 -18.56
CA ARG A 57 -7.31 1.29 -19.16
C ARG A 57 -6.88 2.73 -18.89
N PHE A 58 -6.71 3.11 -17.62
CA PHE A 58 -6.57 4.52 -17.24
C PHE A 58 -5.13 5.04 -17.34
N GLU A 59 -4.13 4.16 -17.27
CA GLU A 59 -2.72 4.58 -17.29
C GLU A 59 -2.03 4.23 -18.61
N LEU A 60 -2.40 3.11 -19.25
CA LEU A 60 -1.78 2.64 -20.48
C LEU A 60 -2.65 2.82 -21.74
N GLY A 61 -3.96 3.04 -21.57
CA GLY A 61 -4.90 3.16 -22.69
C GLY A 61 -5.17 1.83 -23.40
N ILE A 62 -5.10 0.70 -22.70
CA ILE A 62 -5.30 -0.64 -23.26
C ILE A 62 -6.71 -1.12 -22.92
N THR A 63 -7.50 -1.50 -23.93
CA THR A 63 -8.84 -2.08 -23.75
C THR A 63 -8.76 -3.54 -23.29
N THR A 64 -9.68 -3.92 -22.42
CA THR A 64 -9.72 -5.24 -21.77
C THR A 64 -11.06 -5.94 -22.03
N PRO A 65 -11.20 -7.25 -21.75
CA PRO A 65 -12.49 -7.92 -21.91
C PRO A 65 -13.61 -7.34 -21.05
N ASP A 66 -13.28 -6.80 -19.87
CA ASP A 66 -14.24 -6.14 -18.97
C ASP A 66 -14.58 -4.72 -19.44
N HIS A 67 -13.65 -4.07 -20.17
CA HIS A 67 -13.80 -2.72 -20.73
C HIS A 67 -13.29 -2.66 -22.18
N PRO A 68 -14.06 -3.21 -23.14
CA PRO A 68 -13.60 -3.39 -24.52
C PRO A 68 -13.77 -2.15 -25.40
N ALA A 69 -14.20 -1.01 -24.84
CA ALA A 69 -14.45 0.20 -25.61
C ALA A 69 -13.39 1.26 -25.26
N GLU A 70 -12.70 1.74 -26.29
CA GLU A 70 -11.81 2.90 -26.22
C GLU A 70 -12.59 4.18 -25.87
N GLU A 71 -12.09 4.90 -24.88
CA GLU A 71 -12.75 6.07 -24.33
C GLU A 71 -11.74 7.19 -24.07
N ARG A 72 -12.09 8.39 -24.54
CA ARG A 72 -11.48 9.65 -24.12
C ARG A 72 -12.01 10.04 -22.73
N VAL A 73 -11.56 11.20 -22.26
CA VAL A 73 -12.00 11.80 -20.99
C VAL A 73 -13.54 11.79 -20.89
N ASN A 74 -14.05 11.35 -19.74
CA ASN A 74 -15.48 11.27 -19.41
C ASN A 74 -16.30 10.29 -20.28
N GLY A 75 -15.69 9.22 -20.79
CA GLY A 75 -16.40 8.16 -21.52
C GLY A 75 -16.81 8.56 -22.93
N VAL A 76 -16.16 9.58 -23.50
CA VAL A 76 -16.42 10.00 -24.88
C VAL A 76 -15.72 9.01 -25.81
N PRO A 77 -16.45 8.32 -26.71
CA PRO A 77 -15.82 7.33 -27.60
C PRO A 77 -14.69 7.93 -28.43
N VAL A 78 -13.63 7.15 -28.66
CA VAL A 78 -12.59 7.48 -29.63
C VAL A 78 -13.17 7.32 -31.04
N PRO A 79 -12.90 8.25 -31.99
CA PRO A 79 -13.34 8.08 -33.38
C PRO A 79 -12.70 6.81 -33.97
N ALA A 80 -13.49 5.98 -34.66
CA ALA A 80 -13.01 4.71 -35.24
C ALA A 80 -11.80 4.85 -36.18
N GLU A 81 -11.60 6.03 -36.77
CA GLU A 81 -10.46 6.30 -37.66
C GLU A 81 -9.15 6.56 -36.90
N ALA A 82 -9.25 6.89 -35.60
CA ALA A 82 -8.12 7.14 -34.71
C ALA A 82 -7.70 5.90 -33.92
N ASP A 83 -8.53 4.85 -33.93
CA ASP A 83 -8.27 3.57 -33.28
C ASP A 83 -8.42 2.42 -34.29
N PRO A 84 -7.33 2.05 -34.98
CA PRO A 84 -7.32 0.94 -35.92
C PRO A 84 -7.09 -0.41 -35.23
N ALA A 85 -6.89 -0.44 -33.90
CA ALA A 85 -6.65 -1.68 -33.17
C ALA A 85 -7.93 -2.50 -33.06
N LEU A 86 -7.79 -3.81 -32.83
CA LEU A 86 -8.94 -4.66 -32.56
C LEU A 86 -9.19 -4.69 -31.08
N ASP A 87 -10.42 -4.37 -30.69
CA ASP A 87 -10.86 -4.43 -29.31
C ASP A 87 -11.37 -5.84 -28.90
N PRO A 88 -11.10 -6.27 -27.65
CA PRO A 88 -10.15 -5.65 -26.73
C PRO A 88 -8.70 -5.91 -27.18
N GLU A 89 -7.82 -4.94 -26.97
CA GLU A 89 -6.40 -5.04 -27.33
C GLU A 89 -5.68 -6.16 -26.55
N ILE A 90 -6.10 -6.40 -25.29
CA ILE A 90 -5.72 -7.59 -24.53
C ILE A 90 -6.90 -8.55 -24.41
N ASP A 91 -6.67 -9.82 -24.75
CA ASP A 91 -7.67 -10.86 -24.56
C ASP A 91 -7.72 -11.37 -23.11
N ALA A 92 -8.72 -12.20 -22.80
CA ALA A 92 -8.91 -12.74 -21.46
C ALA A 92 -7.71 -13.59 -20.98
N ALA A 93 -7.08 -14.35 -21.89
CA ALA A 93 -5.94 -15.19 -21.54
C ALA A 93 -4.71 -14.34 -21.18
N GLY A 94 -4.47 -13.26 -21.93
CA GLY A 94 -3.41 -12.29 -21.66
C GLY A 94 -3.62 -11.57 -20.33
N LEU A 95 -4.83 -11.11 -20.06
CA LEU A 95 -5.16 -10.48 -18.78
C LEU A 95 -4.96 -11.44 -17.60
N ASP A 96 -5.41 -12.69 -17.73
CA ASP A 96 -5.22 -13.73 -16.71
C ASP A 96 -3.74 -14.00 -16.42
N LEU A 97 -2.92 -14.12 -17.48
CA LEU A 97 -1.48 -14.30 -17.34
C LEU A 97 -0.79 -13.12 -16.66
N LEU A 98 -1.21 -11.89 -16.96
CA LEU A 98 -0.69 -10.70 -16.30
C LEU A 98 -1.06 -10.66 -14.81
N VAL A 99 -2.31 -10.99 -14.47
CA VAL A 99 -2.77 -11.10 -13.08
C VAL A 99 -1.94 -12.15 -12.33
N ASP A 100 -1.77 -13.34 -12.91
CA ASP A 100 -0.99 -14.42 -12.30
C ASP A 100 0.49 -14.04 -12.15
N TYR A 101 1.08 -13.39 -13.15
CA TYR A 101 2.44 -12.88 -13.08
C TYR A 101 2.63 -11.95 -11.87
N VAL A 102 1.78 -10.92 -11.74
CA VAL A 102 1.84 -9.97 -10.61
C VAL A 102 1.55 -10.66 -9.28
N ARG A 103 0.58 -11.58 -9.24
CA ARG A 103 0.20 -12.33 -8.04
C ARG A 103 1.34 -13.19 -7.50
N LEU A 104 2.14 -13.77 -8.39
CA LEU A 104 3.23 -14.70 -8.09
C LEU A 104 4.58 -14.02 -7.87
N LEU A 105 4.67 -12.69 -7.99
CA LEU A 105 5.89 -11.96 -7.62
C LEU A 105 6.24 -12.22 -6.15
N ALA A 106 7.46 -12.69 -5.93
CA ALA A 106 7.95 -12.97 -4.59
C ALA A 106 8.08 -11.66 -3.78
N PRO A 107 7.75 -11.67 -2.48
CA PRO A 107 8.04 -10.53 -1.60
C PRO A 107 9.54 -10.24 -1.58
N LEU A 108 9.92 -8.97 -1.57
CA LEU A 108 11.32 -8.57 -1.43
C LEU A 108 11.83 -8.96 -0.05
N ALA A 109 12.95 -9.69 -0.01
CA ALA A 109 13.60 -10.05 1.25
C ALA A 109 14.23 -8.80 1.90
N PRO A 110 14.25 -8.70 3.24
CA PRO A 110 15.05 -7.68 3.93
C PRO A 110 16.54 -7.83 3.61
N LEU A 111 17.26 -6.72 3.75
CA LEU A 111 18.71 -6.74 3.74
C LEU A 111 19.24 -7.62 4.87
N GLN A 112 20.15 -8.54 4.53
CA GLN A 112 20.81 -9.39 5.52
C GLN A 112 21.95 -8.60 6.19
N PRO A 113 21.96 -8.47 7.53
CA PRO A 113 22.99 -7.71 8.21
C PRO A 113 24.36 -8.37 8.06
N ALA A 114 25.36 -7.60 7.62
CA ALA A 114 26.71 -8.09 7.35
C ALA A 114 27.52 -8.47 8.60
N SER A 115 27.07 -8.09 9.80
CA SER A 115 27.75 -8.36 11.06
C SER A 115 26.79 -8.40 12.25
N ALA A 116 27.27 -8.87 13.40
CA ALA A 116 26.50 -8.83 14.66
C ALA A 116 26.17 -7.40 15.09
N ALA A 117 27.10 -6.45 14.91
CA ALA A 117 26.86 -5.04 15.21
C ALA A 117 25.79 -4.44 14.28
N ALA A 118 25.84 -4.75 12.97
CA ALA A 118 24.79 -4.33 12.04
C ALA A 118 23.42 -4.90 12.43
N ARG A 119 23.38 -6.18 12.86
CA ARG A 119 22.15 -6.81 13.36
C ARG A 119 21.60 -6.10 14.60
N ASP A 120 22.46 -5.75 15.56
CA ASP A 120 22.06 -4.98 16.76
C ASP A 120 21.49 -3.61 16.38
N THR A 121 22.13 -2.90 15.44
CA THR A 121 21.61 -1.63 14.88
C THR A 121 20.20 -1.78 14.33
N LEU A 122 19.96 -2.77 13.47
CA LEU A 122 18.63 -3.00 12.89
C LEU A 122 17.58 -3.38 13.96
N GLN A 123 17.95 -4.19 14.94
CA GLN A 123 17.07 -4.57 16.05
C GLN A 123 16.73 -3.37 16.95
N ARG A 124 17.68 -2.47 17.23
CA ARG A 124 17.42 -1.22 17.94
C ARG A 124 16.49 -0.31 17.14
N GLY A 125 16.68 -0.25 15.83
CA GLY A 125 15.82 0.50 14.92
C GLY A 125 14.38 0.00 14.89
N GLU A 126 14.17 -1.33 14.82
CA GLU A 126 12.84 -1.92 14.90
C GLU A 126 12.17 -1.64 16.25
N ARG A 127 12.91 -1.75 17.37
CA ARG A 127 12.39 -1.34 18.68
C ARG A 127 11.99 0.13 18.73
N ALA A 128 12.79 1.02 18.14
CA ALA A 128 12.48 2.45 18.04
C ALA A 128 11.24 2.71 17.17
N PHE A 129 11.08 1.97 16.06
CA PHE A 129 9.91 2.04 15.19
C PHE A 129 8.62 1.68 15.94
N HIS A 130 8.64 0.63 16.75
CA HIS A 130 7.53 0.28 17.63
C HIS A 130 7.30 1.34 18.72
N ALA A 131 8.35 1.78 19.41
CA ALA A 131 8.25 2.75 20.50
C ALA A 131 7.77 4.13 20.03
N ALA A 132 8.07 4.51 18.79
CA ALA A 132 7.57 5.75 18.19
C ALA A 132 6.10 5.66 17.74
N GLY A 133 5.46 4.49 17.81
CA GLY A 133 4.08 4.29 17.38
C GLY A 133 3.90 4.04 15.88
N CYS A 134 4.98 3.94 15.09
CA CYS A 134 4.88 3.72 13.65
C CYS A 134 4.19 2.39 13.30
N ALA A 135 4.36 1.39 14.16
CA ALA A 135 3.79 0.06 13.98
C ALA A 135 2.27 -0.03 14.19
N ALA A 136 1.62 1.05 14.68
CA ALA A 136 0.17 1.09 14.81
C ALA A 136 -0.53 0.97 13.45
N CYS A 137 -0.03 1.69 12.43
CA CYS A 137 -0.52 1.55 11.05
C CYS A 137 0.38 0.63 10.21
N HIS A 138 1.70 0.72 10.37
CA HIS A 138 2.66 -0.10 9.61
C HIS A 138 2.91 -1.47 10.25
N VAL A 139 1.85 -2.26 10.39
CA VAL A 139 1.87 -3.58 11.05
C VAL A 139 2.90 -4.53 10.39
N PRO A 140 3.88 -5.08 11.13
CA PRO A 140 5.05 -5.74 10.54
C PRO A 140 4.74 -6.91 9.62
N ALA A 141 3.78 -7.75 9.99
CA ALA A 141 3.50 -9.01 9.29
C ALA A 141 2.01 -9.37 9.31
N MET A 142 1.60 -10.12 8.29
CA MET A 142 0.27 -10.69 8.17
C MET A 142 0.35 -12.16 7.77
N ARG A 143 -0.75 -12.89 8.00
CA ARG A 143 -0.90 -14.26 7.55
C ARG A 143 -1.95 -14.34 6.46
N THR A 144 -1.62 -15.04 5.39
CA THR A 144 -2.61 -15.42 4.39
C THR A 144 -3.58 -16.47 4.93
N GLY A 145 -4.72 -16.59 4.26
CA GLY A 145 -5.79 -17.53 4.56
C GLY A 145 -5.50 -18.93 4.03
N ARG A 146 -6.53 -19.77 4.03
CA ARG A 146 -6.47 -21.04 3.34
C ARG A 146 -6.47 -20.78 1.83
N ASP A 147 -5.53 -21.36 1.10
CA ASP A 147 -5.42 -21.23 -0.36
C ASP A 147 -5.11 -22.60 -0.99
N ARG A 148 -5.46 -22.79 -2.27
CA ARG A 148 -5.12 -24.00 -3.02
C ARG A 148 -3.66 -23.98 -3.50
N ASN A 149 -3.11 -22.79 -3.74
CA ASN A 149 -1.72 -22.61 -4.09
C ASN A 149 -0.84 -22.67 -2.83
N PRO A 150 0.10 -23.62 -2.73
CA PRO A 150 0.98 -23.75 -1.57
C PRO A 150 1.83 -22.51 -1.28
N ALA A 151 2.06 -21.64 -2.26
CA ALA A 151 2.75 -20.37 -2.08
C ALA A 151 1.95 -19.37 -1.22
N PHE A 152 0.62 -19.53 -1.14
CA PHE A 152 -0.27 -18.65 -0.41
C PHE A 152 -1.04 -19.34 0.72
N ASP A 153 -0.99 -20.66 0.87
CA ASP A 153 -1.72 -21.34 1.95
C ASP A 153 -1.08 -21.08 3.33
N ARG A 154 -1.78 -20.27 4.14
CA ARG A 154 -1.46 -19.97 5.55
C ARG A 154 -0.01 -19.53 5.80
N LYS A 155 0.53 -18.70 4.91
CA LYS A 155 1.89 -18.18 4.96
C LYS A 155 1.94 -16.86 5.71
N TRP A 156 2.89 -16.76 6.62
CA TRP A 156 3.30 -15.48 7.20
C TRP A 156 4.21 -14.74 6.22
N PHE A 157 3.99 -13.44 6.08
CA PHE A 157 4.85 -12.57 5.30
C PHE A 157 4.96 -11.20 5.94
N ARG A 158 6.09 -10.53 5.68
CA ARG A 158 6.31 -9.15 6.11
C ARG A 158 5.52 -8.23 5.18
N VAL A 159 4.84 -7.26 5.75
CA VAL A 159 4.00 -6.32 4.99
C VAL A 159 4.21 -4.88 5.44
N TYR A 160 4.47 -4.63 6.74
CA TYR A 160 4.64 -3.29 7.32
C TYR A 160 3.54 -2.33 6.88
N SER A 161 2.30 -2.80 6.99
CA SER A 161 1.06 -2.12 6.61
C SER A 161 -0.12 -2.94 7.12
N ASP A 162 -1.10 -2.28 7.71
CA ASP A 162 -2.41 -2.84 8.05
C ASP A 162 -3.37 -2.92 6.87
N LEU A 163 -3.02 -2.31 5.72
CA LEU A 163 -3.86 -2.19 4.52
C LEU A 163 -5.16 -1.42 4.73
N LEU A 164 -5.26 -0.64 5.81
CA LEU A 164 -6.40 0.23 6.13
C LEU A 164 -6.17 1.66 5.60
N LEU A 165 -7.25 2.42 5.49
CA LEU A 165 -7.24 3.85 5.21
C LEU A 165 -7.00 4.63 6.50
N HIS A 166 -6.10 5.62 6.43
CA HIS A 166 -5.80 6.57 7.51
C HIS A 166 -5.75 7.99 6.99
N ASP A 167 -6.28 8.95 7.76
CA ASP A 167 -6.17 10.37 7.48
C ASP A 167 -4.75 10.87 7.79
N LEU A 168 -4.02 11.32 6.75
CA LEU A 168 -2.68 11.89 6.85
C LEU A 168 -2.68 13.42 6.96
N GLY A 169 -3.84 14.03 7.12
CA GLY A 169 -4.07 15.46 7.30
C GLY A 169 -4.19 16.24 5.98
N PRO A 170 -4.59 17.53 6.06
CA PRO A 170 -4.85 18.37 4.90
C PRO A 170 -3.60 18.67 4.06
N GLU A 171 -2.40 18.69 4.65
CA GLU A 171 -1.15 18.96 3.91
C GLU A 171 -0.74 17.81 2.97
N LEU A 172 -1.29 16.62 3.20
CA LEU A 172 -1.14 15.44 2.35
C LEU A 172 -2.43 15.09 1.61
N ALA A 173 -3.43 16.00 1.61
CA ALA A 173 -4.62 15.82 0.80
C ALA A 173 -4.28 15.74 -0.70
N GLY A 174 -4.91 14.80 -1.39
CA GLY A 174 -4.80 14.63 -2.83
C GLY A 174 -6.18 14.58 -3.48
N VAL A 175 -6.36 13.68 -4.44
CA VAL A 175 -7.67 13.44 -5.08
C VAL A 175 -8.57 12.57 -4.20
N CYS A 176 -9.89 12.74 -4.32
CA CYS A 176 -10.85 11.83 -3.71
C CYS A 176 -10.75 10.43 -4.34
N GLY A 177 -10.98 9.40 -3.54
CA GLY A 177 -11.31 8.05 -4.03
C GLY A 177 -12.81 7.78 -3.88
N ALA A 178 -13.30 6.71 -4.51
CA ALA A 178 -14.73 6.34 -4.44
C ALA A 178 -15.26 6.16 -3.01
N GLY A 179 -14.41 5.72 -2.09
CA GLY A 179 -14.74 5.51 -0.67
C GLY A 179 -13.72 6.13 0.30
N ALA A 180 -12.93 7.10 -0.14
CA ALA A 180 -11.85 7.72 0.64
C ALA A 180 -11.78 9.24 0.41
N THR A 181 -11.59 10.00 1.48
CA THR A 181 -11.41 11.45 1.42
C THR A 181 -10.08 11.82 0.75
N PRO A 182 -9.88 13.10 0.39
CA PRO A 182 -8.60 13.59 -0.11
C PRO A 182 -7.40 13.23 0.78
N SER A 183 -7.55 13.28 2.10
CA SER A 183 -6.47 13.07 3.07
C SER A 183 -6.28 11.63 3.50
N GLU A 184 -7.22 10.75 3.19
CA GLU A 184 -7.12 9.33 3.55
C GLU A 184 -6.28 8.55 2.55
N TYR A 185 -5.33 7.76 3.02
CA TYR A 185 -4.55 6.85 2.17
C TYR A 185 -4.48 5.48 2.80
N ARG A 186 -4.46 4.46 1.95
CA ARG A 186 -4.15 3.11 2.39
C ARG A 186 -2.71 3.07 2.86
N THR A 187 -2.44 2.53 4.05
CA THR A 187 -1.08 2.39 4.55
C THR A 187 -0.23 1.63 3.52
N ALA A 188 0.80 2.28 2.97
CA ALA A 188 1.68 1.66 2.00
C ALA A 188 2.58 0.62 2.69
N SER A 189 2.80 -0.52 2.03
CA SER A 189 3.75 -1.52 2.51
C SER A 189 5.17 -0.94 2.48
N LEU A 190 5.89 -1.03 3.60
CA LEU A 190 7.30 -0.60 3.68
C LEU A 190 8.27 -1.67 3.15
N VAL A 191 7.79 -2.82 2.67
CA VAL A 191 8.64 -3.83 2.04
C VAL A 191 9.22 -3.27 0.75
N GLY A 192 10.55 -3.35 0.61
CA GLY A 192 11.28 -2.78 -0.50
C GLY A 192 11.42 -1.25 -0.44
N LEU A 193 11.20 -0.62 0.72
CA LEU A 193 11.34 0.83 0.91
C LEU A 193 12.71 1.33 0.41
N ARG A 194 13.77 0.54 0.58
CA ARG A 194 15.13 0.89 0.13
C ARG A 194 15.29 1.11 -1.37
N TYR A 195 14.36 0.63 -2.19
CA TYR A 195 14.39 0.79 -3.65
C TYR A 195 13.55 1.99 -4.13
N ARG A 196 12.91 2.73 -3.22
CA ARG A 196 12.07 3.88 -3.56
C ARG A 196 12.91 5.15 -3.62
N THR A 197 12.77 5.90 -4.70
CA THR A 197 13.50 7.16 -4.95
C THR A 197 12.69 8.42 -4.60
N GLY A 198 11.37 8.28 -4.47
CA GLY A 198 10.44 9.29 -3.94
C GLY A 198 9.44 8.64 -2.99
N LEU A 199 9.11 9.34 -1.91
CA LEU A 199 8.23 8.87 -0.85
C LEU A 199 7.01 9.78 -0.72
N LEU A 200 5.99 9.25 -0.02
CA LEU A 200 4.62 9.79 0.02
C LEU A 200 3.91 9.64 -1.33
N HIS A 201 2.60 9.89 -1.34
CA HIS A 201 1.73 9.59 -2.49
C HIS A 201 2.05 10.44 -3.73
N ASP A 202 2.74 11.56 -3.57
CA ASP A 202 3.11 12.51 -4.61
C ASP A 202 4.64 12.63 -4.81
N GLY A 203 5.41 11.77 -4.14
CA GLY A 203 6.87 11.71 -4.29
C GLY A 203 7.64 12.88 -3.70
N ARG A 204 7.01 13.81 -2.97
CA ARG A 204 7.68 15.05 -2.49
C ARG A 204 8.84 14.81 -1.51
N ALA A 205 8.86 13.65 -0.84
CA ALA A 205 9.88 13.34 0.15
C ALA A 205 11.03 12.52 -0.46
N ALA A 206 12.23 13.08 -0.46
CA ALA A 206 13.45 12.43 -0.98
C ALA A 206 14.17 11.53 0.04
N SER A 207 13.68 11.46 1.28
CA SER A 207 14.27 10.62 2.34
C SER A 207 13.22 10.16 3.33
N VAL A 208 13.50 9.05 4.02
CA VAL A 208 12.65 8.50 5.08
C VAL A 208 12.40 9.54 6.17
N TRP A 209 13.42 10.29 6.54
CA TRP A 209 13.33 11.39 7.48
C TRP A 209 12.33 12.47 7.04
N ALA A 210 12.45 12.95 5.79
CA ALA A 210 11.53 13.94 5.25
C ALA A 210 10.09 13.39 5.22
N ALA A 211 9.92 12.11 4.82
CA ALA A 211 8.61 11.48 4.80
C ALA A 211 7.98 11.42 6.20
N VAL A 212 8.72 11.00 7.24
CA VAL A 212 8.21 10.95 8.62
C VAL A 212 7.83 12.34 9.14
N LEU A 213 8.62 13.38 8.82
CA LEU A 213 8.30 14.75 9.22
C LEU A 213 7.05 15.32 8.53
N LEU A 214 6.70 14.82 7.35
CA LEU A 214 5.52 15.23 6.61
C LEU A 214 4.25 14.46 7.00
N HIS A 215 4.36 13.38 7.79
CA HIS A 215 3.17 12.67 8.29
C HIS A 215 2.33 13.59 9.20
N GLY A 216 1.07 13.81 8.82
CA GLY A 216 0.08 14.56 9.59
C GLY A 216 -1.06 13.67 10.05
N GLY A 217 -2.22 14.29 10.37
CA GLY A 217 -3.43 13.59 10.76
C GLY A 217 -3.21 12.59 11.91
N GLU A 218 -3.68 11.37 11.71
CA GLU A 218 -3.55 10.24 12.66
C GLU A 218 -2.08 9.94 13.00
N ALA A 219 -1.17 10.12 12.04
CA ALA A 219 0.25 9.87 12.25
C ALA A 219 1.00 11.00 13.00
N ALA A 220 0.32 12.10 13.36
CA ALA A 220 0.96 13.25 14.00
C ALA A 220 1.58 12.92 15.37
N ALA A 221 0.99 12.00 16.13
CA ALA A 221 1.55 11.53 17.39
C ALA A 221 2.86 10.77 17.19
N ALA A 222 2.88 9.85 16.22
CA ALA A 222 4.08 9.09 15.87
C ALA A 222 5.19 9.99 15.32
N ARG A 223 4.85 10.99 14.48
CA ARG A 223 5.80 12.02 14.04
C ARG A 223 6.43 12.75 15.22
N ARG A 224 5.62 13.20 16.19
CA ARG A 224 6.14 13.91 17.38
C ARG A 224 7.04 13.00 18.23
N ALA A 225 6.67 11.73 18.38
CA ALA A 225 7.49 10.75 19.09
C ALA A 225 8.85 10.57 18.39
N PHE A 226 8.85 10.41 17.07
CA PHE A 226 10.06 10.34 16.25
C PHE A 226 10.97 11.56 16.43
N ILE A 227 10.42 12.78 16.40
CA ILE A 227 11.20 14.02 16.56
C ILE A 227 11.89 14.08 17.93
N ARG A 228 11.27 13.51 18.98
CA ARG A 228 11.81 13.50 20.35
C ARG A 228 12.84 12.40 20.63
N LEU A 229 13.01 11.43 19.73
CA LEU A 229 14.01 10.39 19.90
C LEU A 229 15.42 10.99 19.89
N ASP A 230 16.32 10.41 20.68
CA ASP A 230 17.74 10.75 20.65
C ASP A 230 18.29 10.65 19.22
N PRO A 231 19.20 11.55 18.80
CA PRO A 231 19.78 11.52 17.45
C PRO A 231 20.28 10.13 17.03
N ALA A 232 21.00 9.43 17.91
CA ALA A 232 21.49 8.08 17.63
C ALA A 232 20.37 7.05 17.43
N VAL A 233 19.28 7.16 18.19
CA VAL A 233 18.13 6.23 18.08
C VAL A 233 17.38 6.45 16.78
N ARG A 234 17.27 7.70 16.31
CA ARG A 234 16.66 8.00 15.01
C ARG A 234 17.49 7.44 13.85
N GLU A 235 18.81 7.47 13.94
CA GLU A 235 19.68 6.80 12.95
C GLU A 235 19.49 5.28 12.93
N TYR A 236 19.30 4.64 14.10
CA TYR A 236 18.96 3.22 14.15
C TYR A 236 17.62 2.93 13.46
N LEU A 237 16.60 3.76 13.71
CA LEU A 237 15.30 3.63 13.06
C LEU A 237 15.41 3.81 11.54
N ALA A 238 16.15 4.81 11.07
CA ALA A 238 16.39 5.03 9.65
C ALA A 238 17.12 3.83 9.01
N ALA A 239 18.15 3.29 9.68
CA ALA A 239 18.86 2.10 9.21
C ALA A 239 17.93 0.87 9.12
N PHE A 240 17.03 0.70 10.09
CA PHE A 240 16.00 -0.34 10.02
C PHE A 240 15.07 -0.15 8.82
N LEU A 241 14.55 1.06 8.59
CA LEU A 241 13.69 1.35 7.45
C LEU A 241 14.41 1.14 6.10
N HIS A 242 15.69 1.49 6.00
CA HIS A 242 16.52 1.20 4.82
C HIS A 242 16.88 -0.29 4.65
N SER A 243 16.66 -1.12 5.68
CA SER A 243 16.80 -2.58 5.55
C SER A 243 15.56 -3.26 4.96
N LEU A 244 14.43 -2.54 4.89
CA LEU A 244 13.15 -3.06 4.41
C LEU A 244 13.08 -3.11 2.88
#